data_AF-A0A956EQK2-F1
#
_entry.id   AF-A0A956EQK2-F1
#
_cell.length_a   1.000
_cell.length_b   1.000
_cell.length_c   1.000
_cell.angle_alpha   90.00
_cell.angle_beta   90.00
_cell.angle_gamma   90.00
#
_symmetry.space_group_name_H-M   'P 1'
#
loop_
_entity.id
_entity.type
_entity.pdbx_description
1 polymer ?
#
loop_
_entity_poly.entity_id
_entity_poly.type
_entity_poly.pdbx_seq_one_letter_code
_entity_poly.pdbx_strand_id
1 'polypeptide(L)'
;MSDTALESERLSALRALRPAAPTRIEKRFAIAAILGAREKSDAGVKVGRLEIQQKLGEGAMGIVYRAYDPTLERTVAVKVLRHQAVEQQRRRLRAEARALARLSHPCVVAVY
;
A
#
# COMPACT_ATOMS: atom_id res chain seq x y z
N MET A 1 -6.22 15.82 33.29
CA MET A 1 -6.68 16.77 32.25
C MET A 1 -5.67 16.79 31.08
N SER A 2 -5.37 15.63 30.48
CA SER A 2 -4.26 15.53 29.52
C SER A 2 -4.40 14.27 28.64
N ASP A 3 -5.54 14.13 27.95
CA ASP A 3 -5.78 13.04 26.98
C ASP A 3 -6.35 13.58 25.64
N THR A 4 -7.07 14.70 25.70
CA THR A 4 -7.65 15.41 24.54
C THR A 4 -6.63 15.94 23.53
N ALA A 5 -5.39 16.20 23.96
CA ALA A 5 -4.32 16.68 23.08
C ALA A 5 -3.79 15.56 22.16
N LEU A 6 -3.75 14.32 22.64
CA LEU A 6 -3.23 13.18 21.88
C LEU A 6 -4.28 12.66 20.88
N GLU A 7 -5.56 12.75 21.21
CA GLU A 7 -6.66 12.44 20.28
C GLU A 7 -6.80 13.46 19.15
N SER A 8 -6.59 14.76 19.43
CA SER A 8 -6.68 15.80 18.41
C SER A 8 -5.52 15.73 17.40
N GLU A 9 -4.33 15.37 17.87
CA GLU A 9 -3.15 15.17 17.03
C GLU A 9 -3.29 13.93 16.13
N ARG A 10 -3.88 12.84 16.65
CA ARG A 10 -4.25 11.64 15.87
C ARG A 10 -5.33 11.93 14.83
N LEU A 11 -6.34 12.72 15.18
CA LEU A 11 -7.42 13.10 14.26
C LEU A 11 -6.92 14.04 13.15
N SER A 12 -5.95 14.91 13.47
CA SER A 12 -5.25 15.74 12.49
C SER A 12 -4.37 14.92 11.54
N ALA A 13 -3.61 13.95 12.07
CA ALA A 13 -2.81 13.02 11.27
C ALA A 13 -3.67 12.15 10.34
N LEU A 14 -4.82 11.67 10.83
CA LEU A 14 -5.80 10.92 10.04
C LEU A 14 -6.44 11.78 8.93
N ARG A 15 -6.67 13.08 9.18
CA ARG A 15 -7.17 14.03 8.18
C ARG A 15 -6.12 14.37 7.12
N ALA A 16 -4.87 14.51 7.51
CA ALA A 16 -3.75 14.79 6.60
C ALA A 16 -3.44 13.61 5.66
N LEU A 17 -3.79 12.39 6.06
CA LEU A 17 -3.63 11.17 5.26
C LEU A 17 -4.74 10.94 4.22
N ARG A 18 -5.69 11.86 4.04
CA ARG A 18 -6.86 11.65 3.17
C ARG A 18 -6.48 11.63 1.69
N PRO A 19 -6.46 10.46 1.01
CA PRO A 19 -6.23 10.39 -0.42
C PRO A 19 -7.50 10.74 -1.19
N ALA A 20 -7.36 11.10 -2.46
CA ALA A 20 -8.47 11.20 -3.40
C ALA A 20 -9.08 9.80 -3.61
N ALA A 21 -10.17 9.52 -2.88
CA ALA A 21 -10.89 8.26 -2.80
C ALA A 21 -10.03 7.05 -2.31
N PRO A 22 -10.26 6.54 -1.09
CA PRO A 22 -9.46 5.45 -0.54
C PRO A 22 -9.63 4.16 -1.36
N THR A 23 -8.50 3.54 -1.69
CA THR A 23 -8.42 2.23 -2.34
C THR A 23 -9.07 1.14 -1.48
N ARG A 24 -9.44 0.01 -2.09
CA ARG A 24 -10.06 -1.12 -1.38
C ARG A 24 -9.18 -1.64 -0.22
N ILE A 25 -7.87 -1.54 -0.34
CA ILE A 25 -6.89 -1.93 0.68
C ILE A 25 -6.93 -0.93 1.85
N GLU A 26 -6.90 0.37 1.56
CA GLU A 26 -6.99 1.42 2.59
C GLU A 26 -8.31 1.34 3.37
N LYS A 27 -9.43 1.05 2.71
CA LYS A 27 -10.71 0.81 3.39
C LYS A 27 -10.63 -0.37 4.36
N ARG A 28 -9.96 -1.46 3.97
CA ARG A 28 -9.79 -2.65 4.83
C ARG A 28 -8.88 -2.36 6.03
N PHE A 29 -7.80 -1.62 5.82
CA PHE A 29 -6.94 -1.15 6.91
C PHE A 29 -7.68 -0.20 7.87
N ALA A 30 -8.49 0.72 7.35
CA ALA A 30 -9.26 1.65 8.16
C ALA A 30 -10.30 0.91 9.04
N ILE A 31 -10.99 -0.08 8.48
CA ILE A 31 -11.94 -0.92 9.24
C ILE A 31 -11.22 -1.72 10.34
N ALA A 32 -10.07 -2.32 10.03
CA ALA A 32 -9.26 -3.06 11.02
C ALA A 32 -8.77 -2.16 12.16
N ALA A 33 -8.41 -0.91 11.86
CA ALA A 33 -7.98 0.07 12.86
C ALA A 33 -9.14 0.56 13.75
N ILE A 34 -10.35 0.77 13.20
CA ILE A 34 -11.53 1.23 13.95
C ILE A 34 -12.09 0.13 14.88
N LEU A 35 -12.04 -1.13 14.47
CA LEU A 35 -12.54 -2.27 15.25
C LEU A 35 -11.62 -2.68 16.42
N GLY A 36 -10.63 -1.86 16.78
CA GLY A 36 -9.88 -2.05 18.02
C GLY A 36 -8.90 -3.21 18.02
N ALA A 37 -8.32 -3.56 16.87
CA ALA A 37 -7.09 -4.36 16.83
C ALA A 37 -5.94 -3.51 17.43
N ARG A 38 -5.88 -3.43 18.75
CA ARG A 38 -4.96 -2.59 19.54
C ARG A 38 -3.60 -3.25 19.78
N GLU A 39 -3.28 -4.28 19.03
CA GLU A 39 -1.90 -4.75 18.90
C GLU A 39 -1.54 -4.70 17.43
N LYS A 40 -0.26 -4.61 17.11
CA LYS A 40 0.28 -4.94 15.79
C LYS A 40 -0.44 -6.18 15.28
N SER A 41 -1.48 -6.01 14.48
CA SER A 41 -2.11 -7.13 13.83
C SER A 41 -1.14 -7.51 12.73
N ASP A 42 -0.24 -8.44 13.08
CA ASP A 42 0.60 -9.18 12.15
C ASP A 42 -0.26 -9.90 11.09
N ALA A 43 -1.58 -9.98 11.33
CA ALA A 43 -2.60 -10.13 10.30
C ALA A 43 -2.66 -8.90 9.38
N GLY A 44 -1.61 -8.72 8.56
CA GLY A 44 -1.62 -7.79 7.44
C GLY A 44 -2.83 -8.04 6.51
N VAL A 45 -3.26 -7.01 5.78
CA VAL A 45 -4.33 -7.18 4.79
C VAL A 45 -3.85 -8.14 3.72
N LYS A 46 -4.48 -9.32 3.60
CA LYS A 46 -4.11 -10.29 2.55
C LYS A 46 -4.71 -9.89 1.21
N VAL A 47 -3.87 -9.83 0.17
CA VAL A 47 -4.25 -9.61 -1.23
C VAL A 47 -3.71 -10.77 -2.06
N GLY A 48 -4.59 -11.72 -2.36
CA GLY A 48 -4.14 -13.02 -2.86
C GLY A 48 -3.22 -13.68 -1.83
N ARG A 49 -2.01 -14.08 -2.26
CA ARG A 49 -0.98 -14.65 -1.38
C ARG A 49 -0.20 -13.60 -0.57
N LEU A 50 -0.25 -12.33 -0.97
CA LEU A 50 0.61 -11.30 -0.39
C LEU A 50 0.02 -10.77 0.91
N GLU A 51 0.85 -10.69 1.94
CA GLU A 51 0.50 -10.12 3.23
C GLU A 51 0.92 -8.65 3.26
N ILE A 52 -0.03 -7.73 3.06
CA ILE A 52 0.25 -6.29 3.03
C ILE A 52 0.50 -5.81 4.46
N GLN A 53 1.65 -5.18 4.69
CA GLN A 53 2.10 -4.75 6.01
C GLN A 53 1.92 -3.24 6.24
N GLN A 54 2.66 -2.42 5.50
CA GLN A 54 2.66 -0.96 5.70
C GLN A 54 2.80 -0.19 4.38
N LYS A 55 2.34 1.05 4.35
CA LYS A 55 2.54 1.98 3.23
C LYS A 55 4.02 2.41 3.18
N LEU A 56 4.63 2.33 2.01
CA LEU A 56 5.99 2.82 1.75
C LEU A 56 6.01 4.20 1.10
N GLY A 57 5.01 4.51 0.28
CA GLY A 57 4.94 5.80 -0.39
C GLY A 57 3.69 5.96 -1.24
N GLU A 58 3.45 7.19 -1.68
CA GLU A 58 2.30 7.55 -2.51
C GLU A 58 2.73 8.55 -3.59
N GLY A 59 2.16 8.40 -4.78
CA GLY A 59 2.34 9.35 -5.86
C GLY A 59 1.11 9.40 -6.76
N ALA A 60 1.24 10.11 -7.88
CA ALA A 60 0.13 10.36 -8.80
C ALA A 60 -0.57 9.08 -9.30
N MET A 61 0.20 8.02 -9.59
CA MET A 61 -0.34 6.77 -10.15
C MET A 61 -0.97 5.85 -9.09
N GLY A 62 -0.63 6.00 -7.82
CA GLY A 62 -0.95 4.98 -6.83
C GLY A 62 -0.13 5.04 -5.55
N ILE A 63 -0.32 4.01 -4.74
CA ILE A 63 0.31 3.85 -3.44
C ILE A 63 1.15 2.58 -3.47
N VAL A 64 2.35 2.64 -2.90
CA VAL A 64 3.25 1.50 -2.77
C VAL A 64 3.21 1.00 -1.34
N TYR A 65 3.05 -0.31 -1.16
CA TYR A 65 3.05 -0.98 0.13
C TYR A 65 4.20 -1.97 0.24
N ARG A 66 4.68 -2.17 1.46
CA ARG A 66 5.50 -3.32 1.84
C ARG A 66 4.57 -4.50 2.03
N ALA A 67 4.91 -5.63 1.45
CA ALA A 67 4.19 -6.88 1.63
C ALA A 67 5.15 -8.05 1.79
N TYR A 68 4.72 -9.10 2.46
CA TYR A 68 5.42 -10.38 2.51
C TYR A 68 4.80 -11.34 1.50
N ASP A 69 5.62 -11.98 0.65
CA ASP A 69 5.20 -13.07 -0.22
C ASP A 69 5.62 -14.40 0.44
N PRO A 70 4.69 -15.18 1.03
CA PRO A 70 5.02 -16.42 1.70
C PRO A 70 5.46 -17.53 0.74
N THR A 71 5.16 -17.42 -0.56
CA THR A 71 5.61 -18.40 -1.56
C THR A 71 7.07 -18.18 -1.96
N LEU A 72 7.52 -16.92 -1.92
CA LEU A 72 8.90 -16.54 -2.25
C LEU A 72 9.75 -16.24 -1.01
N GLU A 73 9.15 -16.40 0.18
CA GLU A 73 9.74 -16.14 1.50
C GLU A 73 10.48 -14.80 1.60
N ARG A 74 9.91 -13.74 1.02
CA ARG A 74 10.58 -12.43 0.95
C ARG A 74 9.63 -11.25 1.05
N THR A 75 10.22 -10.12 1.43
CA THR A 75 9.54 -8.83 1.43
C THR A 75 9.56 -8.24 0.01
N VAL A 76 8.40 -7.80 -0.47
CA VAL A 76 8.20 -7.18 -1.79
C VAL A 76 7.50 -5.83 -1.67
N ALA A 77 7.69 -4.98 -2.69
CA ALA A 77 6.96 -3.73 -2.83
C ALA A 77 5.78 -3.94 -3.80
N VAL A 78 4.57 -3.58 -3.38
CA VAL A 78 3.33 -3.73 -4.16
C VAL A 78 2.76 -2.36 -4.49
N LYS A 79 2.73 -2.00 -5.77
CA LYS A 79 2.13 -0.75 -6.26
C LYS A 79 0.65 -0.95 -6.59
N VAL A 80 -0.22 -0.29 -5.84
CA VAL A 80 -1.67 -0.30 -6.01
C VAL A 80 -2.09 0.96 -6.76
N LEU A 81 -2.75 0.78 -7.91
CA LEU A 81 -3.23 1.90 -8.70
C LEU A 81 -4.52 2.49 -8.12
N ARG A 82 -4.65 3.81 -8.24
CA ARG A 82 -5.89 4.51 -7.91
C ARG A 82 -7.00 4.07 -8.86
N HIS A 83 -8.24 4.06 -8.38
CA HIS A 83 -9.40 3.60 -9.15
C HIS A 83 -9.62 4.40 -10.45
N GLN A 84 -9.15 5.65 -10.47
CA GLN A 84 -9.26 6.57 -11.60
C GLN A 84 -8.13 6.45 -12.64
N ALA A 85 -7.25 5.44 -12.55
CA ALA A 85 -6.21 5.27 -13.56
C ALA A 85 -6.85 5.01 -14.93
N VAL A 86 -6.67 5.95 -15.85
CA VAL A 86 -7.19 5.88 -17.22
C VAL A 86 -6.56 4.67 -17.91
N GLU A 87 -7.30 4.02 -18.82
CA GLU A 87 -6.82 2.80 -19.51
C GLU A 87 -5.45 3.01 -20.20
N GLN A 88 -5.17 4.23 -20.66
CA GLN A 88 -3.86 4.61 -21.20
C GLN A 88 -2.73 4.49 -20.17
N GLN A 89 -2.95 4.92 -18.92
CA GLN A 89 -1.97 4.80 -17.83
C GLN A 89 -1.75 3.34 -17.45
N ARG A 90 -2.82 2.52 -17.46
CA ARG A 90 -2.73 1.08 -17.23
C ARG A 90 -1.91 0.38 -18.31
N ARG A 91 -2.13 0.74 -19.58
CA ARG A 91 -1.36 0.21 -20.72
C ARG A 91 0.12 0.56 -20.61
N ARG A 92 0.45 1.83 -20.33
CA ARG A 92 1.83 2.28 -20.14
C ARG A 92 2.50 1.54 -18.98
N LEU A 93 1.84 1.43 -17.83
CA LEU A 93 2.37 0.69 -16.69
C LEU A 93 2.63 -0.78 -17.01
N ARG A 94 1.71 -1.46 -17.73
CA ARG A 94 1.92 -2.85 -18.15
C ARG A 94 3.11 -2.97 -19.09
N ALA A 95 3.30 -2.01 -20.00
CA ALA A 95 4.45 -2.00 -20.91
C ALA A 95 5.77 -1.80 -20.14
N GLU A 96 5.82 -0.84 -19.23
CA GLU A 96 6.97 -0.58 -18.35
C GLU A 96 7.29 -1.79 -17.46
N ALA A 97 6.28 -2.39 -16.83
CA ALA A 97 6.45 -3.57 -15.99
C ALA A 97 7.02 -4.75 -16.79
N ARG A 98 6.55 -4.97 -18.03
CA ARG A 98 7.12 -6.00 -18.92
C ARG A 98 8.55 -5.70 -19.33
N ALA A 99 8.89 -4.44 -19.56
CA ALA A 99 10.25 -4.04 -19.88
C ALA A 99 11.19 -4.27 -18.68
N LEU A 100 10.76 -3.90 -17.48
CA LEU A 100 11.53 -4.09 -16.24
C LEU A 100 11.65 -5.57 -15.86
N ALA A 101 10.60 -6.37 -16.04
CA ALA A 101 10.63 -7.81 -15.75
C ALA A 101 11.61 -8.59 -16.64
N ARG A 102 11.98 -8.04 -17.81
CA ARG A 102 13.02 -8.62 -18.69
C ARG A 102 14.43 -8.22 -18.31
N LEU A 103 14.60 -7.23 -17.42
CA LEU A 103 15.90 -6.69 -17.06
C LEU A 103 16.40 -7.36 -15.79
N SER A 104 17.51 -8.09 -15.89
CA SER A 104 18.21 -8.67 -14.75
C SER A 104 19.58 -8.01 -14.63
N HIS A 105 19.68 -7.03 -13.73
CA HIS A 105 20.91 -6.28 -13.49
C HIS A 105 21.02 -5.91 -12.01
N PRO A 106 22.19 -6.02 -11.36
CA PRO A 106 22.36 -5.77 -9.93
C PRO A 106 21.93 -4.36 -9.48
N CYS A 107 22.00 -3.37 -10.37
CA CYS A 107 21.57 -2.00 -10.09
C CYS A 107 20.10 -1.71 -10.44
N VAL A 108 19.32 -2.71 -10.85
CA VAL A 108 17.91 -2.53 -11.24
C VAL A 108 17.01 -3.42 -10.41
N VAL A 109 15.96 -2.83 -9.84
CA VAL A 109 14.98 -3.56 -9.03
C VAL A 109 14.21 -4.52 -9.93
N ALA A 110 14.25 -5.80 -9.58
CA ALA A 110 13.51 -6.83 -10.30
C ALA A 110 11.99 -6.69 -10.06
N VAL A 111 11.23 -6.80 -11.16
CA VAL A 111 9.77 -6.79 -11.18
C VAL A 111 9.28 -8.19 -11.52
N TYR A 112 8.28 -8.68 -10.77
CA TYR A 112 7.78 -10.05 -10.81
C TYR A 112 6.27 -10.09 -11.04
#